data_AF-G4YR04-F1
#
_entry.id   AF-G4YR04-F1
#
_cell.length_a   1.000
_cell.length_b   1.000
_cell.length_c   1.000
_cell.angle_alpha   90.00
_cell.angle_beta   90.00
_cell.angle_gamma   90.00
#
_symmetry.space_group_name_H-M   'P 1'
#
loop_
_entity.id
_entity.type
_entity.pdbx_description
1 polymer ?
#
loop_
_entity_poly.entity_id
_entity_poly.type
_entity_poly.pdbx_seq_one_letter_code
_entity_poly.pdbx_strand_id
1 'polypeptide(L)'
;MRAVMLVWATVGLGPLFLQLRGFAKFATPHKITESLITPAAAVMETTDLLTICPATSLFFAGGRWNACPTHYFRLDDRIPCHIVVPQYNAHGGYFIVNRTATPHDTSPSTCIDSSFPFSGNFYHGSIGFYSVYAEMSGTFCSSDNTAYQTVEGVGTNDINGVHQGCGNIDCLLIDGSDLEQSIISYWYILTGTAFILIRVFTLRRSFVSCWQFAKRCDQMTEPIRIKEAVVYVQESMRLSAHGAKNFHRLLLLFLVGISYSLTRAS
;
A
#
# COMPACT_ATOMS: atom_id res chain seq x y z
N MET A 1 -29.17 -24.38 -6.71
CA MET A 1 -28.44 -24.02 -5.47
C MET A 1 -26.94 -23.81 -5.65
N ARG A 2 -26.20 -24.83 -6.10
CA ARG A 2 -24.73 -24.89 -5.92
C ARG A 2 -23.96 -23.81 -6.69
N ALA A 3 -24.30 -23.55 -7.96
CA ALA A 3 -23.56 -22.60 -8.79
C ALA A 3 -23.57 -21.16 -8.25
N VAL A 4 -24.75 -20.61 -7.94
CA VAL A 4 -24.89 -19.23 -7.43
C VAL A 4 -24.17 -19.04 -6.09
N MET A 5 -24.28 -20.01 -5.18
CA MET A 5 -23.62 -19.91 -3.87
C MET A 5 -22.10 -20.06 -3.94
N LEU A 6 -21.60 -20.93 -4.83
CA LEU A 6 -20.16 -21.06 -5.10
C LEU A 6 -19.60 -19.77 -5.71
N VAL A 7 -20.32 -19.18 -6.67
CA VAL A 7 -19.95 -17.90 -7.28
C VAL A 7 -19.99 -16.77 -6.25
N TRP A 8 -21.00 -16.72 -5.38
CA TRP A 8 -21.07 -15.76 -4.28
C TRP A 8 -19.90 -15.89 -3.31
N ALA A 9 -19.53 -17.12 -2.93
CA ALA A 9 -18.39 -17.35 -2.05
C ALA A 9 -17.07 -16.91 -2.70
N THR A 10 -16.86 -17.23 -3.98
CA THR A 10 -15.61 -16.89 -4.69
C THR A 10 -15.47 -15.39 -4.94
N VAL A 11 -16.52 -14.71 -5.41
CA VAL A 11 -16.47 -13.27 -5.75
C VAL A 11 -16.71 -12.38 -4.52
N GLY A 12 -17.40 -12.87 -3.50
CA GLY A 12 -17.71 -12.14 -2.27
C GLY A 12 -16.70 -12.40 -1.15
N LEU A 13 -16.64 -13.65 -0.67
CA LEU A 13 -15.80 -14.02 0.49
C LEU A 13 -14.32 -14.05 0.15
N GLY A 14 -13.93 -14.53 -1.03
CA GLY A 14 -12.53 -14.57 -1.46
C GLY A 14 -11.83 -13.20 -1.32
N PRO A 15 -12.34 -12.15 -1.98
CA PRO A 15 -11.83 -10.79 -1.82
C PRO A 15 -11.92 -10.24 -0.39
N LEU A 16 -12.93 -10.62 0.41
CA LEU A 16 -13.00 -10.23 1.82
C LEU A 16 -11.85 -10.84 2.62
N PHE A 17 -11.53 -12.12 2.43
CA PHE A 17 -10.41 -12.77 3.11
C PHE A 17 -9.06 -12.16 2.72
N LEU A 18 -8.87 -11.83 1.45
CA LEU A 18 -7.68 -11.11 0.99
C LEU A 18 -7.58 -9.72 1.63
N GLN A 19 -8.70 -9.00 1.73
CA GLN A 19 -8.74 -7.71 2.43
C GLN A 19 -8.43 -7.86 3.92
N LEU A 20 -9.00 -8.86 4.61
CA LEU A 20 -8.74 -9.11 6.03
C LEU A 20 -7.27 -9.44 6.27
N ARG A 21 -6.67 -10.26 5.40
CA ARG A 21 -5.23 -10.57 5.46
C ARG A 21 -4.38 -9.31 5.27
N GLY A 22 -4.71 -8.47 4.29
CA GLY A 22 -4.04 -7.20 4.05
C GLY A 22 -4.18 -6.25 5.24
N PHE A 23 -5.40 -6.03 5.71
CA PHE A 23 -5.69 -5.21 6.89
C PHE A 23 -4.92 -5.67 8.11
N ALA A 24 -4.90 -6.97 8.41
CA ALA A 24 -4.16 -7.52 9.52
C ALA A 24 -2.66 -7.19 9.44
N LYS A 25 -2.04 -7.31 8.24
CA LYS A 25 -0.62 -6.94 8.05
C LYS A 25 -0.32 -5.47 8.32
N PHE A 26 -1.24 -4.57 7.97
CA PHE A 26 -1.04 -3.13 8.18
C PHE A 26 -1.46 -2.66 9.57
N ALA A 27 -2.36 -3.40 10.23
CA ALA A 27 -2.80 -3.17 11.60
C ALA A 27 -1.86 -3.79 12.64
N THR A 28 -1.00 -4.72 12.26
CA THR A 28 0.02 -5.26 13.17
C THR A 28 1.06 -4.20 13.47
N PRO A 29 1.45 -4.04 14.75
CA PRO A 29 2.58 -3.20 15.12
C PRO A 29 3.83 -3.60 14.31
N HIS A 30 4.56 -2.60 13.81
CA HIS A 30 5.78 -2.80 13.04
C HIS A 30 6.94 -1.99 13.63
N LYS A 31 8.17 -2.30 13.22
CA LYS A 31 9.37 -1.53 13.53
C LYS A 31 10.01 -1.11 12.21
N ILE A 32 10.55 0.10 12.17
CA ILE A 32 11.30 0.60 11.02
C ILE A 32 12.76 0.19 11.23
N THR A 33 13.41 -0.32 10.19
CA THR A 33 14.84 -0.64 10.25
C THR A 33 15.66 0.63 10.52
N GLU A 34 16.51 0.61 11.55
CA GLU A 34 17.26 1.78 12.02
C GLU A 34 18.13 2.43 10.94
N SER A 35 18.69 1.62 10.02
CA SER A 35 19.50 2.13 8.91
C SER A 35 18.69 2.98 7.91
N LEU A 36 17.37 2.86 7.90
CA LEU A 36 16.48 3.64 7.03
C LEU A 36 15.98 4.93 7.70
N ILE A 37 16.35 5.16 8.97
CA ILE A 37 16.01 6.37 9.71
C ILE A 37 17.14 7.38 9.54
N THR A 38 16.77 8.63 9.24
CA THR A 38 17.70 9.76 9.21
C THR A 38 17.62 10.50 10.55
N PRO A 39 18.75 10.73 11.25
CA PRO A 39 18.77 11.49 12.50
C PRO A 39 18.29 12.94 12.35
N ALA A 40 17.64 13.52 13.37
CA ALA A 40 17.12 14.90 13.34
C ALA A 40 18.21 15.95 13.15
N ALA A 41 19.38 15.69 13.71
CA ALA A 41 20.52 16.60 13.64
C ALA A 41 21.25 16.54 12.29
N ALA A 42 20.86 15.63 11.39
CA ALA A 42 21.49 15.49 10.09
C ALA A 42 21.23 16.74 9.23
N VAL A 43 22.29 17.25 8.60
CA VAL A 43 22.21 18.43 7.74
C VAL A 43 21.76 18.00 6.35
N MET A 44 20.73 18.67 5.85
CA MET A 44 20.22 18.49 4.50
C MET A 44 21.18 19.08 3.46
N GLU A 45 21.52 18.32 2.44
CA GLU A 45 22.33 18.74 1.30
C GLU A 45 21.60 18.51 -0.03
N THR A 46 21.86 19.37 -1.02
CA THR A 46 21.24 19.32 -2.36
C THR A 46 22.25 19.45 -3.50
N THR A 47 23.53 19.60 -3.19
CA THR A 47 24.60 19.78 -4.18
C THR A 47 24.87 18.48 -4.94
N ASP A 48 25.03 18.53 -6.27
CA ASP A 48 25.30 17.36 -7.13
C ASP A 48 24.33 16.19 -6.90
N LEU A 49 23.06 16.52 -6.64
CA LEU A 49 22.04 15.59 -6.17
C LEU A 49 21.93 14.32 -7.00
N LEU A 50 21.87 14.42 -8.34
CA LEU A 50 21.71 13.23 -9.20
C LEU A 50 22.99 12.39 -9.33
N THR A 51 24.14 12.96 -8.98
CA THR A 51 25.40 12.21 -8.92
C THR A 51 25.46 11.36 -7.65
N ILE A 52 24.93 11.88 -6.54
CA ILE A 52 24.94 11.22 -5.23
C ILE A 52 23.73 10.30 -5.06
N CYS A 53 22.57 10.74 -5.51
CA CYS A 53 21.27 10.08 -5.43
C CYS A 53 20.73 9.83 -6.85
N PRO A 54 21.27 8.83 -7.57
CA PRO A 54 20.98 8.64 -8.99
C PRO A 54 19.63 7.95 -9.27
N ALA A 55 18.91 7.46 -8.26
CA ALA A 55 17.67 6.72 -8.48
C ALA A 55 16.53 7.65 -8.95
N THR A 56 16.21 7.57 -10.23
CA THR A 56 15.13 8.37 -10.87
C THR A 56 13.88 7.55 -11.15
N SER A 57 13.96 6.23 -10.93
CA SER A 57 12.82 5.35 -11.07
C SER A 57 12.89 4.18 -10.09
N LEU A 58 11.73 3.70 -9.67
CA LEU A 58 11.57 2.51 -8.86
C LEU A 58 10.74 1.49 -9.64
N PHE A 59 11.11 0.22 -9.60
CA PHE A 59 10.36 -0.87 -10.21
C PHE A 59 10.01 -1.92 -9.17
N PHE A 60 8.72 -2.03 -8.86
CA PHE A 60 8.20 -2.99 -7.90
C PHE A 60 6.71 -3.25 -8.13
N ALA A 61 6.21 -4.38 -7.62
CA ALA A 61 4.82 -4.82 -7.81
C ALA A 61 4.40 -4.84 -9.29
N GLY A 62 5.33 -5.14 -10.21
CA GLY A 62 5.08 -5.18 -11.66
C GLY A 62 4.91 -3.80 -12.32
N GLY A 63 5.08 -2.70 -11.58
CA GLY A 63 4.95 -1.34 -12.08
C GLY A 63 6.24 -0.53 -11.99
N ARG A 64 6.40 0.43 -12.91
CA ARG A 64 7.46 1.44 -12.88
C ARG A 64 6.91 2.74 -12.30
N TRP A 65 7.62 3.28 -11.32
CA TRP A 65 7.27 4.48 -10.55
C TRP A 65 8.33 5.54 -10.86
N ASN A 66 7.92 6.77 -11.19
CA ASN A 66 8.85 7.86 -11.46
C ASN A 66 9.20 8.52 -10.14
N ALA A 67 10.49 8.55 -9.84
CA ALA A 67 10.98 8.96 -8.55
C ALA A 67 11.92 10.15 -8.71
N CYS A 68 11.82 11.11 -7.80
CA CYS A 68 12.56 12.35 -7.84
C CYS A 68 13.31 12.49 -6.53
N PRO A 69 14.63 12.27 -6.51
CA PRO A 69 15.48 12.65 -5.39
C PRO A 69 15.31 14.16 -5.13
N THR A 70 15.26 14.57 -3.87
CA THR A 70 15.13 16.00 -3.52
C THR A 70 16.31 16.52 -2.71
N HIS A 71 16.83 15.70 -1.80
CA HIS A 71 17.95 16.02 -0.93
C HIS A 71 18.58 14.74 -0.41
N TYR A 72 19.75 14.86 0.21
CA TYR A 72 20.41 13.77 0.90
C TYR A 72 21.04 14.25 2.20
N PHE A 73 21.47 13.29 3.01
CA PHE A 73 22.20 13.54 4.25
C PHE A 73 23.51 12.77 4.22
N ARG A 74 24.55 13.28 4.87
CA ARG A 74 25.81 12.55 5.05
C ARG A 74 25.88 12.05 6.48
N LEU A 75 25.89 10.73 6.64
CA LEU A 75 26.14 10.05 7.91
C LEU A 75 27.49 9.32 7.83
N ASP A 76 28.04 8.92 8.98
CA ASP A 76 29.38 8.31 9.06
C ASP A 76 29.48 7.00 8.25
N ASP A 77 28.38 6.24 8.15
CA ASP A 77 28.32 4.91 7.56
C ASP A 77 27.59 4.86 6.20
N ARG A 78 26.77 5.87 5.87
CA ARG A 78 25.90 5.85 4.68
C ARG A 78 25.45 7.25 4.25
N ILE A 79 24.92 7.33 3.04
CA ILE A 79 24.33 8.54 2.47
C ILE A 79 22.85 8.24 2.17
N PRO A 80 21.92 8.53 3.09
CA PRO A 80 20.50 8.41 2.80
C PRO A 80 20.04 9.58 1.91
N CYS A 81 19.37 9.21 0.83
CA CYS A 81 18.73 10.08 -0.14
C CYS A 81 17.23 10.12 0.14
N HIS A 82 16.65 11.30 0.25
CA HIS A 82 15.20 11.46 0.25
C HIS A 82 14.68 11.48 -1.18
N ILE A 83 13.56 10.79 -1.39
CA ILE A 83 12.91 10.62 -2.69
C ILE A 83 11.42 10.89 -2.59
N VAL A 84 10.87 11.52 -3.63
CA VAL A 84 9.43 11.67 -3.81
C VAL A 84 8.99 10.89 -5.04
N VAL A 85 7.80 10.32 -4.98
CA VAL A 85 7.09 9.76 -6.13
C VAL A 85 5.82 10.58 -6.32
N PRO A 86 5.87 11.66 -7.13
CA PRO A 86 4.78 12.64 -7.21
C PRO A 86 3.46 12.02 -7.66
N GLN A 87 3.52 11.03 -8.55
CA GLN A 87 2.36 10.35 -9.13
C GLN A 87 1.46 9.71 -8.09
N TYR A 88 2.05 9.31 -6.98
CA TYR A 88 1.38 8.60 -5.91
C TYR A 88 1.47 9.35 -4.59
N ASN A 89 1.88 10.63 -4.56
CA ASN A 89 2.06 11.37 -3.30
C ASN A 89 2.78 10.54 -2.23
N ALA A 90 3.89 9.91 -2.62
CA ALA A 90 4.70 9.09 -1.75
C ALA A 90 6.06 9.73 -1.55
N HIS A 91 6.57 9.59 -0.34
CA HIS A 91 7.86 10.11 0.12
C HIS A 91 8.66 8.95 0.68
N GLY A 92 9.97 9.09 0.81
CA GLY A 92 10.77 8.01 1.38
C GLY A 92 12.23 8.33 1.43
N GLY A 93 12.98 7.44 2.06
CA GLY A 93 14.42 7.45 2.08
C GLY A 93 14.97 6.21 1.39
N TYR A 94 16.15 6.33 0.78
CA TYR A 94 16.91 5.17 0.33
C TYR A 94 18.40 5.42 0.49
N PHE A 95 19.19 4.35 0.52
CA PHE A 95 20.62 4.44 0.34
C PHE A 95 21.10 3.33 -0.59
N ILE A 96 22.19 3.61 -1.28
CA ILE A 96 22.84 2.66 -2.19
C ILE A 96 24.18 2.29 -1.60
N VAL A 97 24.46 1.00 -1.49
CA VAL A 97 25.77 0.54 -1.03
C VAL A 97 26.74 0.53 -2.21
N ASN A 98 27.90 1.16 -2.06
CA ASN A 98 28.92 1.24 -3.10
C ASN A 98 29.73 -0.07 -3.22
N ARG A 99 29.03 -1.16 -3.55
CA ARG A 99 29.59 -2.45 -3.92
C ARG A 99 28.68 -3.11 -4.94
N THR A 100 29.24 -3.77 -5.94
CA THR A 100 28.44 -4.51 -6.93
C THR A 100 27.76 -5.71 -6.27
N ALA A 101 26.55 -6.03 -6.72
CA ALA A 101 25.78 -7.20 -6.27
C ALA A 101 25.04 -7.84 -7.45
N THR A 102 24.62 -9.10 -7.27
CA THR A 102 23.75 -9.78 -8.22
C THR A 102 22.48 -8.96 -8.44
N PRO A 103 22.09 -8.65 -9.68
CA PRO A 103 20.88 -7.90 -9.97
C PRO A 103 19.63 -8.56 -9.38
N HIS A 104 18.64 -7.74 -9.04
CA HIS A 104 17.31 -8.22 -8.67
C HIS A 104 16.67 -8.98 -9.84
N ASP A 105 15.86 -10.00 -9.54
CA ASP A 105 15.29 -10.93 -10.54
C ASP A 105 14.47 -10.27 -11.66
N THR A 106 13.91 -9.08 -11.40
CA THR A 106 13.14 -8.30 -12.37
C THR A 106 13.97 -7.27 -13.16
N SER A 107 15.28 -7.21 -12.91
CA SER A 107 16.19 -6.32 -13.62
C SER A 107 16.41 -6.82 -15.05
N PRO A 108 16.58 -5.90 -16.03
CA PRO A 108 16.94 -6.27 -17.39
C PRO A 108 18.38 -6.83 -17.42
N SER A 109 18.70 -7.61 -18.45
CA SER A 109 20.03 -8.21 -18.63
C SER A 109 21.16 -7.18 -18.73
N THR A 110 20.84 -5.94 -19.10
CA THR A 110 21.78 -4.81 -19.14
C THR A 110 22.34 -4.44 -17.76
N CYS A 111 21.70 -4.87 -16.66
CA CYS A 111 22.08 -4.50 -15.31
C CYS A 111 23.11 -5.42 -14.65
N ILE A 112 23.56 -6.49 -15.33
CA ILE A 112 24.33 -7.58 -14.72
C ILE A 112 25.61 -7.14 -14.00
N ASP A 113 26.34 -6.18 -14.57
CA ASP A 113 27.59 -5.65 -14.03
C ASP A 113 27.44 -4.25 -13.43
N SER A 114 26.21 -3.75 -13.35
CA SER A 114 25.89 -2.37 -12.98
C SER A 114 24.84 -2.29 -11.86
N SER A 115 24.70 -3.38 -11.09
CA SER A 115 23.74 -3.50 -9.99
C SER A 115 24.43 -3.31 -8.63
N PHE A 116 23.81 -2.48 -7.80
CA PHE A 116 24.27 -2.12 -6.46
C PHE A 116 23.18 -2.41 -5.43
N PRO A 117 23.47 -2.91 -4.22
CA PRO A 117 22.47 -3.10 -3.19
C PRO A 117 21.74 -1.80 -2.88
N PHE A 118 20.42 -1.89 -2.84
CA PHE A 118 19.50 -0.80 -2.56
C PHE A 118 18.65 -1.18 -1.36
N SER A 119 18.56 -0.28 -0.39
CA SER A 119 17.61 -0.38 0.71
C SER A 119 16.90 0.94 0.84
N GLY A 120 15.59 0.88 0.97
CA GLY A 120 14.77 2.07 1.06
C GLY A 120 13.48 1.82 1.81
N ASN A 121 12.78 2.91 2.06
CA ASN A 121 11.41 2.89 2.49
C ASN A 121 10.59 3.90 1.70
N PHE A 122 9.27 3.75 1.78
CA PHE A 122 8.38 4.83 1.41
C PHE A 122 7.20 4.91 2.36
N TYR A 123 6.71 6.13 2.49
CA TYR A 123 5.47 6.50 3.12
C TYR A 123 4.54 7.08 2.06
N HIS A 124 3.35 6.49 1.97
CA HIS A 124 2.29 7.03 1.16
C HIS A 124 1.34 7.83 2.06
N GLY A 125 1.22 9.13 1.77
CA GLY A 125 0.26 10.00 2.44
C GLY A 125 -1.16 9.60 2.04
N SER A 126 -1.93 9.07 2.99
CA SER A 126 -3.37 8.82 2.79
C SER A 126 -4.17 10.11 3.01
N ILE A 127 -5.38 10.17 2.48
CA ILE A 127 -6.34 11.22 2.82
C ILE A 127 -6.86 10.91 4.24
N GLY A 128 -6.31 11.57 5.25
CA GLY A 128 -6.71 11.41 6.66
C GLY A 128 -5.55 11.49 7.64
N PHE A 129 -5.76 10.93 8.83
CA PHE A 129 -4.88 11.03 10.00
C PHE A 129 -3.81 9.91 10.08
N TYR A 130 -3.51 9.20 8.98
CA TYR A 130 -2.51 8.11 8.94
C TYR A 130 -1.77 7.96 7.59
N SER A 131 -0.56 7.37 7.63
CA SER A 131 0.29 7.03 6.49
C SER A 131 0.50 5.52 6.40
N VAL A 132 0.69 5.03 5.18
CA VAL A 132 1.11 3.64 4.93
C VAL A 132 2.62 3.62 4.75
N TYR A 133 3.30 2.77 5.50
CA TYR A 133 4.72 2.49 5.41
C TYR A 133 4.97 1.23 4.61
N ALA A 134 6.02 1.24 3.81
CA ALA A 134 6.60 0.04 3.23
C ALA A 134 8.12 0.13 3.19
N GLU A 135 8.74 -0.97 3.58
CA GLU A 135 10.18 -1.19 3.52
C GLU A 135 10.53 -1.97 2.27
N MET A 136 11.61 -1.56 1.62
CA MET A 136 12.00 -2.03 0.30
C MET A 136 13.45 -2.47 0.28
N SER A 137 13.69 -3.59 -0.38
CA SER A 137 15.02 -4.15 -0.60
C SER A 137 15.15 -4.55 -2.07
N GLY A 138 16.36 -4.45 -2.61
CA GLY A 138 16.65 -4.86 -3.96
C GLY A 138 17.98 -4.34 -4.47
N THR A 139 18.02 -4.00 -5.76
CA THR A 139 19.22 -3.47 -6.40
C THR A 139 18.94 -2.26 -7.28
N PHE A 140 19.80 -1.26 -7.18
CA PHE A 140 19.87 -0.13 -8.09
C PHE A 140 20.71 -0.47 -9.32
N CYS A 141 20.18 -0.21 -10.52
CA CYS A 141 20.90 -0.36 -11.78
C CYS A 141 21.40 1.01 -12.27
N SER A 142 22.71 1.18 -12.40
CA SER A 142 23.30 2.45 -12.85
C SER A 142 23.17 2.69 -14.36
N SER A 143 22.90 1.65 -15.16
CA SER A 143 22.71 1.79 -16.62
C SER A 143 21.42 2.51 -17.00
N ASP A 144 20.37 2.40 -16.18
CA ASP A 144 19.06 2.98 -16.46
C ASP A 144 18.47 3.80 -15.29
N ASN A 145 19.27 4.00 -14.25
CA ASN A 145 18.94 4.76 -13.05
C ASN A 145 17.67 4.26 -12.32
N THR A 146 17.40 2.95 -12.39
CA THR A 146 16.21 2.32 -11.79
C THR A 146 16.58 1.43 -10.60
N ALA A 147 15.85 1.59 -9.49
CA ALA A 147 15.90 0.66 -8.37
C ALA A 147 14.86 -0.45 -8.55
N TYR A 148 15.31 -1.67 -8.76
CA TYR A 148 14.49 -2.88 -8.86
C TYR A 148 14.37 -3.51 -7.48
N GLN A 149 13.15 -3.62 -6.97
CA GLN A 149 12.94 -3.87 -5.55
C GLN A 149 11.67 -4.68 -5.25
N THR A 150 11.67 -5.31 -4.08
CA THR A 150 10.54 -5.98 -3.45
C THR A 150 10.19 -5.33 -2.12
N VAL A 151 8.94 -5.51 -1.69
CA VAL A 151 8.47 -5.06 -0.38
C VAL A 151 8.80 -6.13 0.65
N GLU A 152 9.66 -5.79 1.62
CA GLU A 152 10.08 -6.67 2.72
C GLU A 152 9.20 -6.48 3.95
N GLY A 153 8.80 -5.23 4.21
CA GLY A 153 8.04 -4.84 5.39
C GLY A 153 6.91 -3.89 5.05
N VAL A 154 5.83 -3.92 5.82
CA VAL A 154 4.71 -3.00 5.71
C VAL A 154 4.24 -2.56 7.08
N GLY A 155 3.66 -1.37 7.15
CA GLY A 155 3.17 -0.82 8.39
C GLY A 155 2.29 0.41 8.21
N THR A 156 1.85 0.98 9.33
CA THR A 156 1.03 2.20 9.34
C THR A 156 1.41 3.09 10.51
N ASN A 157 1.36 4.40 10.30
CA ASN A 157 1.66 5.40 11.33
C ASN A 157 0.65 6.55 11.31
N ASP A 158 0.32 7.12 12.47
CA ASP A 158 -0.61 8.24 12.56
C ASP A 158 0.06 9.59 12.19
N ILE A 159 -0.56 10.27 11.22
CA ILE A 159 -0.39 11.65 10.71
C ILE A 159 -0.22 12.76 11.76
N ASN A 160 -1.13 12.69 12.74
CA ASN A 160 -1.63 13.87 13.43
C ASN A 160 -1.18 13.94 14.90
N GLY A 161 -0.14 13.20 15.26
CA GLY A 161 0.53 13.36 16.55
C GLY A 161 1.19 14.74 16.65
N VAL A 162 1.27 15.28 17.88
CA VAL A 162 1.90 16.55 18.21
C VAL A 162 3.41 16.49 17.94
N HIS A 163 3.82 16.64 16.68
CA HIS A 163 5.22 16.87 16.28
C HIS A 163 5.37 18.34 15.88
N GLN A 164 5.09 19.25 16.82
CA GLN A 164 5.14 20.70 16.61
C GLN A 164 6.56 21.28 16.48
N GLY A 165 7.59 20.45 16.34
CA GLY A 165 8.98 20.90 16.36
C GLY A 165 9.72 20.85 15.01
N CYS A 166 9.17 20.24 13.97
CA CYS A 166 10.01 19.84 12.84
C CYS A 166 9.23 19.93 11.53
N GLY A 167 9.56 20.95 10.72
CA GLY A 167 8.81 21.38 9.54
C GLY A 167 8.91 20.48 8.31
N ASN A 168 9.30 19.20 8.45
CA ASN A 168 9.45 18.25 7.34
C ASN A 168 8.85 16.88 7.68
N ILE A 169 8.30 16.20 6.66
CA ILE A 169 7.77 14.82 6.74
C ILE A 169 8.82 13.82 7.27
N ASP A 170 10.10 14.10 7.02
CA ASP A 170 11.21 13.30 7.55
C ASP A 170 11.20 13.21 9.08
N CYS A 171 10.67 14.25 9.76
CA CYS A 171 10.61 14.31 11.21
C CYS A 171 9.51 13.47 11.86
N LEU A 172 8.58 12.92 11.06
CA LEU A 172 7.60 11.95 11.55
C LEU A 172 8.27 10.65 12.03
N LEU A 173 9.55 10.46 11.71
CA LEU A 173 10.40 9.33 12.10
C LEU A 173 11.33 9.66 13.27
N ILE A 174 11.29 10.89 13.79
CA ILE A 174 12.39 11.48 14.57
C ILE A 174 11.98 11.92 15.99
N ASP A 175 10.91 11.40 16.57
CA ASP A 175 10.90 11.31 18.04
C ASP A 175 11.56 10.00 18.45
N GLY A 176 12.89 10.02 18.34
CA GLY A 176 13.81 9.02 18.89
C GLY A 176 13.83 9.02 20.41
N SER A 177 12.67 9.13 21.07
CA SER A 177 12.53 8.94 22.51
C SER A 177 12.05 7.54 22.90
N ASP A 178 11.71 6.66 21.95
CA ASP A 178 11.50 5.23 22.18
C ASP A 178 11.73 4.40 20.89
N LEU A 179 12.99 4.32 20.44
CA LEU A 179 13.45 3.46 19.32
C LEU A 179 13.14 1.95 19.51
N GLU A 180 12.68 1.54 20.70
CA GLU A 180 12.21 0.18 20.97
C GLU A 180 10.72 -0.04 20.67
N GLN A 181 9.94 1.01 20.44
CA GLN A 181 8.48 0.89 20.44
C GLN A 181 7.93 0.60 19.04
N SER A 182 7.05 -0.40 18.99
CA SER A 182 6.40 -0.79 17.76
C SER A 182 5.36 0.25 17.36
N ILE A 183 5.43 0.71 16.10
CA ILE A 183 4.58 1.76 15.54
C ILE A 183 3.29 1.12 15.02
N ILE A 184 2.16 1.77 15.30
CA ILE A 184 0.83 1.34 14.88
C ILE A 184 -0.02 2.59 14.62
N SER A 185 -0.91 2.52 13.63
CA SER A 185 -1.91 3.56 13.39
C SER A 185 -3.27 3.18 13.98
N TYR A 186 -3.72 3.92 14.98
CA TYR A 186 -5.06 3.74 15.53
C TYR A 186 -6.13 4.23 14.55
N TRP A 187 -5.83 5.26 13.76
CA TRP A 187 -6.74 5.73 12.73
C TRP A 187 -6.92 4.72 11.60
N TYR A 188 -5.85 4.05 11.18
CA TYR A 188 -5.95 2.95 10.21
C TYR A 188 -6.83 1.82 10.75
N ILE A 189 -6.61 1.40 12.00
CA ILE A 189 -7.38 0.33 12.62
C ILE A 189 -8.86 0.71 12.71
N LEU A 190 -9.17 1.90 13.19
CA LEU A 190 -10.54 2.37 13.35
C LEU A 190 -11.25 2.46 11.99
N THR A 191 -10.63 3.12 11.02
CA THR A 191 -11.21 3.31 9.68
C THR A 191 -11.33 1.98 8.96
N GLY A 192 -10.26 1.18 8.90
CA GLY A 192 -10.24 -0.14 8.25
C GLY A 192 -11.24 -1.11 8.86
N THR A 193 -11.40 -1.12 10.19
CA THR A 193 -12.43 -1.93 10.86
C THR A 193 -13.84 -1.49 10.44
N ALA A 194 -14.12 -0.19 10.39
CA ALA A 194 -15.40 0.32 9.92
C ALA A 194 -15.71 -0.12 8.48
N PHE A 195 -14.73 -0.05 7.57
CA PHE A 195 -14.87 -0.53 6.19
C PHE A 195 -15.14 -2.03 6.11
N ILE A 196 -14.39 -2.84 6.87
CA ILE A 196 -14.58 -4.28 6.93
C ILE A 196 -15.99 -4.61 7.40
N LEU A 197 -16.48 -3.94 8.46
CA LEU A 197 -17.84 -4.14 8.97
C LEU A 197 -18.89 -3.78 7.91
N ILE A 198 -18.76 -2.63 7.24
CA ILE A 198 -19.66 -2.23 6.14
C ILE A 198 -19.66 -3.30 5.04
N ARG A 199 -18.49 -3.83 4.67
CA ARG A 199 -18.37 -4.88 3.64
C ARG A 199 -19.02 -6.19 4.09
N VAL A 200 -18.82 -6.60 5.34
CA VAL A 200 -19.47 -7.79 5.93
C VAL A 200 -20.99 -7.64 5.90
N PHE A 201 -21.53 -6.49 6.30
CA PHE A 201 -22.97 -6.23 6.23
C PHE A 201 -23.50 -6.25 4.78
N THR A 202 -22.75 -5.70 3.84
CA THR A 202 -23.11 -5.70 2.41
C THR A 202 -23.13 -7.12 1.85
N LEU A 203 -22.11 -7.92 2.17
CA LEU A 203 -22.03 -9.33 1.76
C LEU A 203 -23.14 -10.17 2.39
N ARG A 204 -23.48 -9.95 3.66
CA ARG A 204 -24.62 -10.62 4.31
C ARG A 204 -25.94 -10.33 3.60
N ARG A 205 -26.20 -9.08 3.19
CA ARG A 205 -27.41 -8.73 2.43
C ARG A 205 -27.42 -9.42 1.06
N SER A 206 -26.30 -9.40 0.36
CA SER A 206 -26.16 -10.09 -0.93
C SER A 206 -26.34 -11.60 -0.80
N PHE A 207 -25.82 -12.22 0.27
CA PHE A 207 -26.01 -13.64 0.57
C PHE A 207 -27.49 -14.00 0.64
N VAL A 208 -28.29 -13.24 1.41
CA VAL A 208 -29.73 -13.50 1.55
C VAL A 208 -30.44 -13.41 0.20
N SER A 209 -30.12 -12.41 -0.62
CA SER A 209 -30.66 -12.26 -1.98
C SER A 209 -30.27 -13.44 -2.90
N CYS A 210 -28.99 -13.81 -2.93
CA CYS A 210 -28.48 -14.91 -3.74
C CYS A 210 -29.08 -16.26 -3.29
N TRP A 211 -29.21 -16.47 -1.99
CA TRP A 211 -29.84 -17.66 -1.42
C TRP A 211 -31.31 -17.78 -1.81
N GLN A 212 -32.08 -16.70 -1.68
CA GLN A 212 -33.50 -16.69 -2.06
C GLN A 212 -33.69 -16.93 -3.56
N PHE A 213 -32.85 -16.32 -4.40
CA PHE A 213 -32.86 -16.54 -5.84
C PHE A 213 -32.54 -18.01 -6.19
N ALA A 214 -31.46 -18.54 -5.64
CA ALA A 214 -31.07 -19.94 -5.87
C ALA A 214 -32.17 -20.92 -5.46
N LYS A 215 -32.83 -20.68 -4.31
CA LYS A 215 -33.97 -21.49 -3.85
C LYS A 215 -35.15 -21.44 -4.82
N ARG A 216 -35.48 -20.27 -5.40
CA ARG A 216 -36.56 -20.14 -6.38
C ARG A 216 -36.24 -20.87 -7.69
N CYS A 217 -35.02 -20.78 -8.19
CA CYS A 217 -34.61 -21.51 -9.39
C CYS A 217 -34.66 -23.03 -9.18
N ASP A 218 -34.28 -23.51 -7.99
CA ASP A 218 -34.41 -24.93 -7.64
C ASP A 218 -35.87 -25.39 -7.61
N GLN A 219 -36.80 -24.54 -7.16
CA GLN A 219 -38.24 -24.83 -7.18
C GLN A 219 -38.82 -24.86 -8.61
N MET A 220 -38.28 -24.06 -9.53
CA MET A 220 -38.71 -24.02 -10.93
C MET A 220 -38.00 -25.04 -11.82
N THR A 221 -37.03 -25.80 -11.27
CA THR A 221 -36.19 -26.75 -12.03
C THR A 221 -35.41 -26.11 -13.19
N GLU A 222 -35.11 -24.81 -13.07
CA GLU A 222 -34.42 -24.04 -14.10
C GLU A 222 -32.90 -24.09 -13.88
N PRO A 223 -32.12 -24.63 -14.83
CA PRO A 223 -30.67 -24.69 -14.71
C PRO A 223 -30.05 -23.31 -14.93
N ILE A 224 -29.32 -22.81 -13.92
CA ILE A 224 -28.61 -21.53 -14.02
C ILE A 224 -27.22 -21.76 -14.62
N ARG A 225 -26.89 -21.03 -15.71
CA ARG A 225 -25.54 -21.06 -16.28
C ARG A 225 -24.58 -20.25 -15.41
N ILE A 226 -23.33 -20.69 -15.32
CA ILE A 226 -22.31 -20.01 -14.50
C ILE A 226 -22.17 -18.52 -14.87
N LYS A 227 -22.23 -18.17 -16.17
CA LYS A 227 -22.18 -16.78 -16.63
C LYS A 227 -23.29 -15.92 -16.03
N GLU A 228 -24.52 -16.44 -15.97
CA GLU A 228 -25.67 -15.73 -15.39
C GLU A 228 -25.54 -15.62 -13.87
N ALA A 229 -25.05 -16.68 -13.22
CA ALA A 229 -24.77 -16.67 -11.79
C ALA A 229 -23.73 -15.59 -11.41
N VAL A 230 -22.68 -15.41 -12.21
CA VAL A 230 -21.66 -14.36 -12.02
C VAL A 230 -22.29 -12.98 -12.12
N VAL A 231 -23.03 -12.70 -13.20
CA VAL A 231 -23.69 -11.41 -13.39
C VAL A 231 -24.66 -11.12 -12.24
N TYR A 232 -25.50 -12.10 -11.87
CA TYR A 232 -26.46 -11.94 -10.78
C TYR A 232 -25.78 -11.63 -9.44
N VAL A 233 -24.72 -12.38 -9.10
CA VAL A 233 -23.98 -12.19 -7.84
C VAL A 233 -23.32 -10.81 -7.80
N GLN A 234 -22.66 -10.39 -8.88
CA GLN A 234 -22.03 -9.07 -8.98
C GLN A 234 -23.06 -7.94 -8.81
N GLU A 235 -24.20 -8.03 -9.50
CA GLU A 235 -25.28 -7.05 -9.40
C GLU A 235 -25.93 -7.06 -8.01
N SER A 236 -26.15 -8.23 -7.41
CA SER A 236 -26.66 -8.36 -6.04
C SER A 236 -25.75 -7.66 -5.02
N MET A 237 -24.43 -7.82 -5.16
CA MET A 237 -23.46 -7.12 -4.30
C MET A 237 -23.48 -5.60 -4.55
N ARG A 238 -23.52 -5.16 -5.81
CA ARG A 238 -23.60 -3.74 -6.18
C ARG A 238 -24.86 -3.07 -5.60
N LEU A 239 -26.01 -3.72 -5.74
CA LEU A 239 -27.30 -3.21 -5.25
C LEU A 239 -27.39 -3.24 -3.72
N SER A 240 -26.76 -4.23 -3.06
CA SER A 240 -26.68 -4.31 -1.60
C SER A 240 -25.93 -3.13 -0.98
N ALA A 241 -24.96 -2.55 -1.73
CA ALA A 241 -24.28 -1.32 -1.35
C ALA A 241 -25.16 -0.07 -1.61
N HIS A 242 -26.01 -0.10 -2.64
CA HIS A 242 -26.83 1.04 -3.07
C HIS A 242 -28.05 1.32 -2.18
N GLY A 243 -28.53 0.30 -1.44
CA GLY A 243 -29.63 0.39 -0.46
C GLY A 243 -29.24 0.93 0.93
N ALA A 244 -28.03 1.49 1.09
CA ALA A 244 -27.60 2.13 2.31
C ALA A 244 -28.05 3.62 2.33
N LYS A 245 -28.62 4.08 3.46
CA LYS A 245 -29.13 5.46 3.66
C LYS A 245 -28.16 6.51 3.10
N ASN A 246 -28.63 7.63 2.57
CA ASN A 246 -27.86 8.71 1.90
C ASN A 246 -26.51 9.07 2.58
N PHE A 247 -26.40 8.94 3.91
CA PHE A 247 -25.16 9.10 4.66
C PHE A 247 -24.04 8.11 4.24
N HIS A 248 -24.37 6.85 3.95
CA HIS A 248 -23.44 5.85 3.43
C HIS A 248 -23.01 6.15 1.99
N ARG A 249 -23.85 6.81 1.18
CA ARG A 249 -23.46 7.29 -0.16
C ARG A 249 -22.52 8.48 -0.08
N LEU A 250 -22.74 9.40 0.86
CA LEU A 250 -21.82 10.52 1.11
C LEU A 250 -20.47 10.01 1.65
N LEU A 251 -20.51 9.08 2.62
CA LEU A 251 -19.32 8.40 3.15
C LEU A 251 -18.61 7.60 2.04
N LEU A 252 -19.33 6.80 1.25
CA LEU A 252 -18.76 6.08 0.11
C LEU A 252 -18.23 7.03 -0.97
N LEU A 253 -18.83 8.19 -1.23
CA LEU A 253 -18.27 9.16 -2.19
C LEU A 253 -17.01 9.83 -1.63
N PHE A 254 -17.00 10.16 -0.33
CA PHE A 254 -15.81 10.65 0.38
C PHE A 254 -14.68 9.60 0.41
N LEU A 255 -15.04 8.30 0.44
CA LEU A 255 -14.13 7.16 0.54
C LEU A 255 -13.81 6.46 -0.80
N VAL A 256 -14.60 6.66 -1.86
CA VAL A 256 -14.31 6.21 -3.23
C VAL A 256 -13.35 7.19 -3.90
N GLY A 257 -13.38 8.48 -3.51
CA GLY A 257 -12.24 9.38 -3.71
C GLY A 257 -10.93 8.84 -3.13
N ILE A 258 -10.99 8.04 -2.06
CA ILE A 258 -9.85 7.37 -1.41
C ILE A 258 -9.47 6.05 -2.11
N SER A 259 -10.45 5.32 -2.67
CA SER A 259 -10.21 4.01 -3.33
C SER A 259 -9.74 4.12 -4.79
N TYR A 260 -10.02 5.21 -5.50
CA TYR A 260 -9.50 5.44 -6.86
C TYR A 260 -7.99 5.67 -6.90
N SER A 261 -7.38 6.08 -5.78
CA SER A 261 -5.91 6.13 -5.63
C SER A 261 -5.27 4.76 -5.32
N LEU A 262 -6.03 3.83 -4.71
CA LEU A 262 -5.52 2.52 -4.26
C LEU A 262 -5.72 1.38 -5.27
N THR A 263 -6.57 1.54 -6.28
CA THR A 263 -6.85 0.48 -7.28
C THR A 263 -6.03 0.58 -8.56
N ARG A 264 -5.19 1.62 -8.72
CA ARG A 264 -4.17 1.69 -9.78
C ARG A 264 -2.77 1.25 -9.32
N ALA A 265 -2.66 0.74 -8.10
CA ALA A 265 -1.41 0.30 -7.47
C ALA A 265 -1.37 -1.23 -7.21
N SER A 266 -2.22 -2.00 -7.89
CA SER A 266 -2.18 -3.48 -7.90
C SER A 266 -1.95 -4.02 -9.29
#